data_AF-A0AAE1R4T0-F1
#
_entry.id   AF-A0AAE1R4T0-F1
#
_cell.length_a   1.000
_cell.length_b   1.000
_cell.length_c   1.000
_cell.angle_alpha   90.00
_cell.angle_beta   90.00
_cell.angle_gamma   90.00
#
_symmetry.space_group_name_H-M   'P 1'
#
loop_
_entity.id
_entity.type
_entity.pdbx_description
1 polymer ?
#
loop_
_entity_poly.entity_id
_entity_poly.type
_entity_poly.pdbx_seq_one_letter_code
_entity_poly.pdbx_strand_id
1 'polypeptide(L)'
;MAGRLVPGRALLSYGLHCAHLAGLPHQVLKRAAWILDTLKNDNQVERLGSENIIAKDQQYKDAMEKLLAFDAQKGDLLHFFEEIFSSQS
;
A
#
# COMPACT_ATOMS: atom_id res chain seq x y z
N MET A 1 -36.96 11.47 -2.41
CA MET A 1 -36.04 12.33 -3.17
C MET A 1 -34.61 11.89 -2.87
N ALA A 2 -33.98 11.15 -3.77
CA ALA A 2 -32.54 10.92 -3.80
C ALA A 2 -32.07 11.38 -5.18
N GLY A 3 -31.02 12.21 -5.26
CA GLY A 3 -30.49 12.70 -6.55
C GLY A 3 -30.42 14.22 -6.74
N ARG A 4 -30.42 15.03 -5.67
CA ARG A 4 -30.10 16.47 -5.80
C ARG A 4 -28.59 16.66 -5.69
N LEU A 5 -27.97 17.24 -6.72
CA LEU A 5 -26.58 17.70 -6.63
C LEU A 5 -26.52 18.98 -5.78
N VAL A 6 -25.70 18.95 -4.74
CA VAL A 6 -25.48 20.09 -3.84
C VAL A 6 -23.99 20.44 -3.86
N PRO A 7 -23.62 21.71 -4.07
CA PRO A 7 -22.22 22.12 -4.03
C PRO A 7 -21.66 21.95 -2.62
N GLY A 8 -20.47 21.35 -2.53
CA GLY A 8 -19.79 21.09 -1.26
C GLY A 8 -18.93 19.83 -1.32
N ARG A 9 -18.04 19.67 -0.35
CA ARG A 9 -17.25 18.44 -0.19
C ARG A 9 -18.09 17.40 0.53
N ALA A 10 -18.15 16.17 0.00
CA ALA A 10 -18.80 15.07 0.69
C ALA A 10 -18.12 14.82 2.05
N LEU A 11 -18.92 14.49 3.07
CA LEU A 11 -18.40 14.02 4.35
C LEU A 11 -17.70 12.68 4.12
N LEU A 12 -16.39 12.63 4.40
CA LEU A 12 -15.55 11.43 4.26
C LEU A 12 -16.05 10.23 5.09
N SER A 13 -16.93 10.47 6.08
CA SER A 13 -17.47 9.47 7.00
C SER A 13 -18.82 8.88 6.60
N TYR A 14 -19.52 9.40 5.58
CA TYR A 14 -20.83 8.86 5.20
C TYR A 14 -20.74 7.42 4.69
N GLY A 15 -19.68 7.08 3.96
CA GLY A 15 -19.42 5.71 3.52
C GLY A 15 -19.26 4.70 4.67
N LEU A 16 -18.62 5.09 5.78
CA LEU A 16 -18.53 4.25 6.99
C LEU A 16 -19.90 3.99 7.60
N HIS A 17 -20.77 5.01 7.61
CA HIS A 17 -22.13 4.86 8.13
C HIS A 17 -22.93 3.88 7.27
N CYS A 18 -22.84 3.99 5.93
CA CYS A 18 -23.46 3.03 5.02
C CYS A 18 -22.92 1.60 5.24
N ALA A 19 -21.61 1.44 5.41
CA ALA A 19 -20.99 0.14 5.67
C ALA A 19 -21.48 -0.48 7.00
N HIS A 20 -21.66 0.33 8.04
CA HIS A 20 -22.24 -0.12 9.30
C HIS A 20 -23.68 -0.61 9.14
N LEU A 21 -24.53 0.17 8.44
CA LEU A 21 -25.91 -0.21 8.16
C LEU A 21 -26.03 -1.47 7.29
N ALA A 22 -25.07 -1.70 6.40
CA ALA A 22 -24.97 -2.92 5.60
C ALA A 22 -24.50 -4.15 6.40
N GLY A 23 -24.23 -4.01 7.70
CA GLY A 23 -23.88 -5.12 8.58
C GLY A 23 -22.44 -5.59 8.46
N LEU A 24 -21.51 -4.75 7.98
CA LEU A 24 -20.10 -5.12 7.91
C LEU A 24 -19.51 -5.35 9.32
N PRO A 25 -18.51 -6.25 9.46
CA PRO A 25 -17.89 -6.55 10.75
C PRO A 25 -17.28 -5.31 11.42
N HIS A 26 -17.46 -5.17 12.73
CA HIS A 26 -16.97 -4.02 13.50
C HIS A 26 -15.45 -3.80 13.35
N GLN A 27 -14.67 -4.88 13.26
CA GLN A 27 -13.22 -4.80 13.05
C GLN A 27 -12.86 -4.11 11.72
N VAL A 28 -13.64 -4.35 10.65
CA VAL A 28 -13.44 -3.71 9.35
C VAL A 28 -13.77 -2.23 9.45
N LEU A 29 -14.89 -1.88 10.09
CA LEU A 29 -15.31 -0.49 10.28
C LEU A 29 -14.28 0.30 11.11
N LYS A 30 -13.75 -0.29 12.18
CA LYS A 30 -12.73 0.32 13.04
C LYS A 30 -11.42 0.60 12.28
N ARG A 31 -10.96 -0.34 11.45
CA ARG A 31 -9.77 -0.16 10.61
C ARG A 31 -9.99 0.92 9.55
N ALA A 32 -11.14 0.89 8.87
CA ALA A 32 -11.47 1.90 7.87
C ALA A 32 -11.58 3.31 8.47
N ALA A 33 -12.14 3.45 9.69
CA ALA A 33 -12.16 4.71 10.42
C ALA A 33 -10.76 5.21 10.78
N TRP A 34 -9.87 4.32 11.25
CA TRP A 34 -8.48 4.67 11.52
C TRP A 34 -7.75 5.15 10.25
N ILE A 35 -7.86 4.42 9.14
CA ILE A 35 -7.26 4.80 7.85
C ILE A 35 -7.74 6.18 7.39
N LEU A 36 -9.05 6.44 7.48
CA LEU A 36 -9.62 7.73 7.08
C LEU A 36 -9.12 8.89 7.96
N ASP A 37 -8.93 8.66 9.25
CA ASP A 37 -8.34 9.66 10.15
C ASP A 37 -6.86 9.90 9.85
N THR A 38 -6.08 8.84 9.60
CA THR A 38 -4.66 8.94 9.21
C THR A 38 -4.49 9.73 7.90
N LEU A 39 -5.30 9.45 6.88
CA LEU A 39 -5.29 10.17 5.61
C LEU A 39 -5.68 11.65 5.74
N LYS A 40 -6.61 11.97 6.65
CA LYS A 40 -7.02 13.37 6.90
C LYS A 40 -5.89 14.19 7.52
N ASN A 41 -5.03 13.55 8.28
CA ASN A 41 -3.94 14.19 9.01
C ASN A 41 -2.60 14.18 8.23
N ASP A 42 -2.64 13.92 6.90
CA ASP A 42 -1.46 13.76 6.01
C ASP A 42 -0.40 12.77 6.51
N ASN A 43 -0.80 11.88 7.43
CA ASN A 43 0.07 10.83 7.91
C ASN A 43 0.06 9.70 6.88
N GLN A 44 1.23 9.10 6.66
CA GLN A 44 1.30 7.88 5.87
C GLN A 44 0.56 6.78 6.60
N VAL A 45 -0.41 6.16 5.92
CA VAL A 45 -1.02 4.93 6.40
C VAL A 45 0.06 3.87 6.30
N GLU A 46 0.76 3.62 7.41
CA GLU A 46 1.71 2.52 7.49
C GLU A 46 0.97 1.24 7.08
N ARG A 47 1.45 0.57 6.03
CA ARG A 47 0.98 -0.79 5.72
C ARG A 47 1.19 -1.57 7.00
N LEU A 48 0.12 -2.18 7.53
CA LEU A 48 0.18 -3.08 8.67
C LEU A 48 1.35 -4.03 8.43
N GLY A 49 2.43 -3.81 9.18
CA GLY A 49 3.74 -4.38 8.96
C GLY A 49 3.75 -5.85 9.29
N SER A 50 3.11 -6.68 8.46
CA SER A 50 3.44 -8.10 8.48
C SER A 50 4.91 -8.20 8.10
N GLU A 51 5.70 -8.87 8.93
CA GLU A 51 7.15 -9.04 8.74
C GLU A 51 7.48 -9.52 7.32
N ASN A 52 6.64 -10.39 6.74
CA ASN A 52 6.75 -10.85 5.35
C ASN A 52 6.65 -9.73 4.30
N ILE A 53 5.77 -8.75 4.50
CA ILE A 53 5.63 -7.60 3.59
C ILE A 53 6.86 -6.70 3.72
N ILE A 54 7.30 -6.43 4.94
CA ILE A 54 8.48 -5.59 5.19
C ILE A 54 9.73 -6.24 4.57
N ALA A 55 9.92 -7.54 4.80
CA ALA A 55 11.03 -8.30 4.24
C ALA A 55 11.02 -8.26 2.70
N LYS A 56 9.86 -8.43 2.07
CA LYS A 56 9.72 -8.32 0.61
C LYS A 56 9.97 -6.91 0.10
N ASP A 57 9.42 -5.90 0.75
CA ASP A 57 9.64 -4.50 0.37
C ASP A 57 11.15 -4.16 0.44
N GLN A 58 11.88 -4.69 1.43
CA GLN A 58 13.33 -4.55 1.52
C GLN A 58 14.05 -5.29 0.39
N GLN A 59 13.71 -6.55 0.12
CA GLN A 59 14.28 -7.32 -1.00
C GLN A 59 14.10 -6.60 -2.35
N TYR A 60 12.93 -6.01 -2.59
CA TYR A 60 12.67 -5.24 -3.82
C TYR A 60 13.49 -3.97 -3.91
N LYS A 61 13.70 -3.26 -2.79
CA LYS A 61 14.59 -2.09 -2.75
C LYS A 61 16.03 -2.49 -3.10
N ASP A 62 16.54 -3.54 -2.48
CA ASP A 62 17.90 -4.04 -2.72
C ASP A 62 18.07 -4.45 -4.19
N ALA A 63 17.09 -5.15 -4.77
CA ALA A 63 17.10 -5.54 -6.19
C ALA A 63 17.05 -4.31 -7.13
N MET A 64 16.28 -3.29 -6.78
CA MET A 64 16.19 -2.05 -7.55
C MET A 64 17.51 -1.28 -7.54
N GLU A 65 18.17 -1.18 -6.39
CA GLU A 65 19.48 -0.53 -6.28
C GLU A 65 20.53 -1.22 -7.16
N LYS A 66 20.56 -2.55 -7.16
CA LYS A 66 21.43 -3.34 -8.03
C LYS A 66 21.12 -3.12 -9.51
N LEU A 67 19.83 -3.07 -9.88
CA LEU A 67 19.42 -2.79 -11.25
C LEU A 67 19.85 -1.40 -11.72
N LEU A 68 19.72 -0.39 -10.87
CA LEU A 68 20.13 0.99 -11.18
C LEU A 68 21.66 1.12 -11.31
N ALA A 69 22.40 0.33 -10.54
CA ALA A 69 23.86 0.31 -10.58
C ALA A 69 24.45 -0.53 -11.73
N PHE A 70 23.64 -1.37 -12.38
CA PHE A 70 24.11 -2.29 -13.42
C PHE A 70 24.46 -1.56 -14.73
N ASP A 71 25.70 -1.74 -15.20
CA ASP A 71 26.18 -1.25 -16.49
C ASP A 71 26.06 -2.35 -17.55
N ALA A 72 25.07 -2.25 -18.43
CA ALA A 72 24.81 -3.22 -19.48
C ALA A 72 25.93 -3.29 -20.55
N GLN A 73 26.85 -2.32 -20.61
CA GLN A 73 27.96 -2.34 -21.56
C GLN A 73 29.19 -3.09 -21.03
N LYS A 74 29.29 -3.26 -19.71
CA LYS A 74 30.47 -3.85 -19.05
C LYS A 74 30.16 -5.05 -18.16
N GLY A 75 28.91 -5.20 -17.74
CA GLY A 75 28.47 -6.25 -16.82
C GLY A 75 28.07 -7.55 -17.51
N ASP A 76 28.21 -8.65 -16.78
CA ASP A 76 27.65 -9.94 -17.15
C ASP A 76 26.17 -10.03 -16.72
N LEU A 77 25.29 -10.10 -17.71
CA LEU A 77 23.84 -10.21 -17.50
C LEU A 77 23.44 -11.49 -16.78
N LEU A 78 24.09 -12.63 -17.08
CA LEU A 78 23.74 -13.90 -16.46
C LEU A 78 24.08 -13.87 -14.97
N HIS A 79 25.27 -13.38 -14.63
CA HIS A 79 25.68 -13.21 -13.25
C HIS A 79 24.78 -12.24 -12.47
N PHE A 80 24.39 -11.12 -13.11
CA PHE A 80 23.45 -10.17 -12.51
C PHE A 80 22.08 -10.81 -12.20
N PHE A 81 21.54 -11.61 -13.11
CA PHE A 81 20.27 -12.31 -12.86
C PHE A 81 20.36 -13.37 -11.77
N GLU A 82 21.47 -14.11 -11.71
CA GLU A 82 21.74 -15.03 -10.60
C GLU A 82 21.75 -14.25 -9.26
N GLU A 83 22.42 -13.10 -9.20
CA GLU A 83 22.52 -12.30 -7.98
C GLU A 83 21.16 -11.71 -7.53
N ILE A 84 20.30 -11.32 -8.46
CA ILE A 84 18.97 -10.75 -8.17
C ILE A 84 17.97 -11.84 -7.71
N PHE A 85 18.00 -13.02 -8.34
CA PHE A 85 16.98 -14.05 -8.17
C PHE A 85 17.36 -15.19 -7.21
N SER A 86 18.63 -15.32 -6.81
CA SER A 86 19.07 -16.38 -5.88
C SER A 86 18.58 -16.19 -4.44
N SER A 87 18.08 -15.01 -4.08
CA SER A 87 17.58 -14.68 -2.74
C SER A 87 16.22 -15.31 -2.39
N GLN A 88 15.68 -16.20 -3.24
CA GLN A 88 14.31 -16.73 -3.18
C GLN A 88 14.21 -18.23 -2.83
N SER A 89 15.26 -18.85 -2.27
CA SER A 89 15.20 -20.26 -1.81
C SER A 89 14.73 -20.42 -0.37
#